data_AF-A0A821IQ53-F1
#
_entry.id   AF-A0A821IQ53-F1
#
_cell.length_a   1.000
_cell.length_b   1.000
_cell.length_c   1.000
_cell.angle_alpha   90.00
_cell.angle_beta   90.00
_cell.angle_gamma   90.00
#
_symmetry.space_group_name_H-M   'P 1'
#
loop_
_entity.id
_entity.type
_entity.pdbx_description
1 polymer ?
#
loop_
_entity_poly.entity_id
_entity_poly.type
_entity_poly.pdbx_seq_one_letter_code
_entity_poly.pdbx_strand_id
1 'polypeptide(L)'
;QFLYIYSNVLPKIGTFIISLTINRLQQTHFLNKFSLHMNKIFPNLQKLALDDWKNEELFSFIGNHLNQLQYLRTIIIRGLRQVNHTNLITHSSEDQKHLLEITHKNTQIECIYFEPDCYSMKLSINQNNLITHSNLIEMSISLSTSNDLISLAIIIPNIRRLHVVIEELLPINKDIIPFQCLTHFSLDAIDFYSTLDNISSILRLTPTIQQLSLTLTTRDERLIYGQHLFTLLSSQLFNNDNLIESLKYATYFSTSVDYHFDPKNILQSWNPISIAYTINKDEKKSYILIHTLPYPSILLNLHSILPNKFGINLGDQVYNNIQYLCICHAKTLLETFTIIQHCRKIQDLNI
;
A
#
# COMPACT_ATOMS: atom_id res chain seq x y z
N GLN A 1 -35.21 -4.96 -0.95
CA GLN A 1 -34.61 -4.82 -2.30
C GLN A 1 -33.31 -5.61 -2.46
N PHE A 2 -32.31 -5.44 -1.57
CA PHE A 2 -31.03 -6.20 -1.66
C PHE A 2 -31.18 -7.74 -1.72
N LEU A 3 -32.03 -8.33 -0.88
CA LEU A 3 -32.29 -9.79 -0.91
C LEU A 3 -32.86 -10.28 -2.25
N TYR A 4 -33.63 -9.45 -2.94
CA TYR A 4 -34.17 -9.76 -4.27
C TYR A 4 -33.06 -9.76 -5.32
N ILE A 5 -32.14 -8.80 -5.27
CA ILE A 5 -30.99 -8.72 -6.19
C ILE A 5 -30.13 -9.98 -6.08
N TYR A 6 -29.71 -10.33 -4.85
CA TYR A 6 -28.98 -11.58 -4.62
C TYR A 6 -29.80 -12.81 -5.02
N SER A 7 -31.12 -12.78 -4.82
CA SER A 7 -31.91 -13.99 -5.05
C SER A 7 -32.27 -14.27 -6.48
N ASN A 8 -32.51 -13.22 -7.27
CA ASN A 8 -33.17 -13.33 -8.55
C ASN A 8 -32.38 -12.70 -9.69
N VAL A 9 -31.52 -11.72 -9.40
CA VAL A 9 -30.76 -10.99 -10.43
C VAL A 9 -29.37 -11.59 -10.56
N LEU A 10 -28.63 -11.66 -9.45
CA LEU A 10 -27.23 -12.08 -9.43
C LEU A 10 -27.00 -13.47 -10.06
N PRO A 11 -27.84 -14.50 -9.81
CA PRO A 11 -27.68 -15.80 -10.45
C PRO A 11 -27.90 -15.78 -11.97
N LYS A 12 -28.71 -14.84 -12.48
CA LYS A 12 -29.04 -14.74 -13.91
C LYS A 12 -27.95 -14.02 -14.71
N ILE A 13 -27.21 -13.12 -14.07
CA ILE A 13 -26.15 -12.34 -14.70
C ILE A 13 -24.75 -12.82 -14.32
N GLY A 14 -24.63 -13.77 -13.39
CA GLY A 14 -23.36 -14.15 -12.78
C GLY A 14 -22.30 -14.66 -13.76
N THR A 15 -22.72 -15.26 -14.88
CA THR A 15 -21.83 -15.68 -15.97
C THR A 15 -21.12 -14.50 -16.65
N PHE A 16 -21.66 -13.29 -16.56
CA PHE A 16 -21.06 -12.06 -17.11
C PHE A 16 -20.23 -11.30 -16.07
N ILE A 17 -20.26 -11.71 -14.80
CA ILE A 17 -19.55 -11.02 -13.71
C ILE A 17 -18.07 -11.44 -13.73
N ILE A 18 -17.22 -10.49 -14.10
CA ILE A 18 -15.76 -10.63 -14.08
C ILE A 18 -15.12 -10.10 -12.80
N SER A 19 -15.80 -9.17 -12.11
CA SER A 19 -15.37 -8.60 -10.84
C SER A 19 -16.54 -8.49 -9.89
N LEU A 20 -16.33 -8.91 -8.65
CA LEU A 20 -17.35 -8.89 -7.60
C LEU A 20 -16.78 -8.26 -6.34
N THR A 21 -17.55 -7.38 -5.71
CA THR A 21 -17.28 -6.87 -4.36
C THR A 21 -18.33 -7.41 -3.40
N ILE A 22 -17.89 -7.98 -2.29
CA ILE A 22 -18.76 -8.48 -1.22
C ILE A 22 -18.55 -7.62 0.01
N ASN A 23 -19.56 -6.80 0.31
CA ASN A 23 -19.54 -5.90 1.45
C ASN A 23 -20.04 -6.59 2.73
N ARG A 24 -19.60 -6.10 3.90
CA ARG A 24 -20.02 -6.55 5.23
C ARG A 24 -21.50 -6.82 5.40
N LEU A 25 -22.34 -5.90 4.96
CA LEU A 25 -23.80 -6.04 5.11
C LEU A 25 -24.39 -7.22 4.33
N GLN A 26 -23.62 -7.80 3.41
CA GLN A 26 -24.06 -8.82 2.46
C GLN A 26 -23.42 -10.18 2.70
N GLN A 27 -22.39 -10.26 3.56
CA GLN A 27 -21.56 -11.46 3.80
C GLN A 27 -22.41 -12.69 4.12
N THR A 28 -23.23 -12.64 5.18
CA THR A 28 -24.02 -13.80 5.62
C THR A 28 -24.98 -14.30 4.55
N HIS A 29 -25.68 -13.40 3.88
CA HIS A 29 -26.63 -13.77 2.82
C HIS A 29 -25.92 -14.31 1.58
N PHE A 30 -24.78 -13.73 1.22
CA PHE A 30 -23.97 -14.19 0.11
C PHE A 30 -23.44 -15.60 0.36
N LEU A 31 -22.80 -15.82 1.52
CA LEU A 31 -22.26 -17.11 1.93
C LEU A 31 -23.35 -18.19 1.95
N ASN A 32 -24.50 -17.93 2.57
CA ASN A 32 -25.57 -18.90 2.65
C ASN A 32 -26.13 -19.31 1.28
N LYS A 33 -26.06 -18.42 0.29
CA LYS A 33 -26.69 -18.64 -1.01
C LYS A 33 -25.74 -19.17 -2.09
N PHE A 34 -24.50 -18.69 -2.09
CA PHE A 34 -23.58 -18.90 -3.21
C PHE A 34 -22.41 -19.82 -2.87
N SER A 35 -22.03 -19.97 -1.60
CA SER A 35 -20.79 -20.65 -1.19
C SER A 35 -20.56 -22.04 -1.83
N LEU A 36 -21.61 -22.85 -1.97
CA LEU A 36 -21.53 -24.20 -2.56
C LEU A 36 -21.55 -24.22 -4.10
N HIS A 37 -21.90 -23.12 -4.75
CA HIS A 37 -22.12 -23.03 -6.20
C HIS A 37 -21.44 -21.82 -6.85
N MET A 38 -20.45 -21.22 -6.17
CA MET A 38 -19.72 -20.04 -6.63
C MET A 38 -19.19 -20.23 -8.05
N ASN A 39 -18.61 -21.39 -8.35
CA ASN A 39 -18.05 -21.69 -9.66
C ASN A 39 -19.10 -21.82 -10.78
N LYS A 40 -20.31 -22.28 -10.46
CA LYS A 40 -21.41 -22.39 -11.43
C LYS A 40 -22.06 -21.03 -11.70
N ILE A 41 -22.15 -20.21 -10.65
CA ILE A 41 -22.86 -18.93 -10.72
C ILE A 41 -21.93 -17.83 -11.24
N PHE A 42 -20.65 -17.84 -10.86
CA PHE A 42 -19.63 -16.89 -11.30
C PHE A 42 -18.47 -17.61 -11.99
N PRO A 43 -18.73 -18.33 -13.10
CA PRO A 43 -17.71 -19.12 -13.77
C PRO A 43 -16.58 -18.27 -14.35
N ASN A 44 -16.81 -16.99 -14.63
CA ASN A 44 -15.84 -16.08 -15.26
C ASN A 44 -15.23 -15.07 -14.28
N LEU A 45 -15.39 -15.29 -12.97
CA LEU A 45 -14.91 -14.35 -11.96
C LEU A 45 -13.38 -14.32 -11.94
N GLN A 46 -12.81 -13.13 -12.20
CA GLN A 46 -11.36 -12.90 -12.21
C GLN A 46 -10.88 -12.11 -11.00
N LYS A 47 -11.73 -11.22 -10.47
CA LYS A 47 -11.40 -10.32 -9.38
C LYS A 47 -12.45 -10.36 -8.27
N LEU A 48 -12.01 -10.55 -7.04
CA LEU A 48 -12.87 -10.56 -5.86
C LEU A 48 -12.39 -9.55 -4.82
N ALA A 49 -13.25 -8.60 -4.46
CA ALA A 49 -13.01 -7.66 -3.36
C ALA A 49 -13.87 -8.03 -2.15
N LEU A 50 -13.25 -8.06 -0.97
CA LEU A 50 -13.84 -8.49 0.29
C LEU A 50 -13.72 -7.32 1.29
N ASP A 51 -14.85 -6.66 1.59
CA ASP A 51 -14.86 -5.44 2.40
C ASP A 51 -15.37 -5.69 3.83
N ASP A 52 -14.60 -5.24 4.83
CA ASP A 52 -14.91 -5.26 6.27
C ASP A 52 -15.37 -6.66 6.76
N TRP A 53 -14.64 -7.71 6.39
CA TRP A 53 -14.89 -9.08 6.87
C TRP A 53 -14.35 -9.30 8.27
N LYS A 54 -15.07 -10.11 9.07
CA LYS A 54 -14.50 -10.67 10.30
C LYS A 54 -13.49 -11.75 9.94
N ASN A 55 -12.39 -11.82 10.68
CA ASN A 55 -11.24 -12.67 10.37
C ASN A 55 -11.63 -14.15 10.21
N GLU A 56 -12.37 -14.74 11.14
CA GLU A 56 -12.82 -16.14 11.07
C GLU A 56 -13.69 -16.44 9.84
N GLU A 57 -14.64 -15.56 9.53
CA GLU A 57 -15.55 -15.70 8.39
C GLU A 57 -14.77 -15.58 7.07
N LEU A 58 -13.81 -14.66 7.02
CA LEU A 58 -12.91 -14.46 5.90
C LEU A 58 -12.05 -15.70 5.65
N PHE A 59 -11.40 -16.23 6.69
CA PHE A 59 -10.55 -17.41 6.57
C PHE A 59 -11.32 -18.64 6.12
N SER A 60 -12.48 -18.87 6.73
CA SER A 60 -13.36 -19.97 6.33
C SER A 60 -13.79 -19.81 4.88
N PHE A 61 -14.14 -18.60 4.46
CA PHE A 61 -14.55 -18.34 3.09
C PHE A 61 -13.42 -18.59 2.08
N ILE A 62 -12.25 -18.00 2.35
CA ILE A 62 -11.08 -18.11 1.48
C ILE A 62 -10.63 -19.57 1.37
N GLY A 63 -10.56 -20.28 2.50
CA GLY A 63 -10.06 -21.65 2.56
C GLY A 63 -10.99 -22.69 1.95
N ASN A 64 -12.30 -22.48 2.04
CA ASN A 64 -13.28 -23.48 1.61
C ASN A 64 -13.83 -23.24 0.19
N HIS A 65 -13.86 -21.99 -0.29
CA HIS A 65 -14.63 -21.66 -1.50
C HIS A 65 -13.81 -21.10 -2.66
N LEU A 66 -12.64 -20.49 -2.42
CA LEU A 66 -11.89 -19.88 -3.53
C LEU A 66 -11.27 -20.89 -4.47
N ASN A 67 -10.88 -22.07 -3.99
CA ASN A 67 -10.27 -23.12 -4.81
C ASN A 67 -11.17 -23.60 -5.96
N GLN A 68 -12.48 -23.29 -5.90
CA GLN A 68 -13.44 -23.68 -6.93
C GLN A 68 -13.46 -22.68 -8.12
N LEU A 69 -12.87 -21.48 -7.96
CA LEU A 69 -12.94 -20.40 -8.94
C LEU A 69 -11.71 -20.44 -9.86
N GLN A 70 -11.85 -21.11 -11.01
CA GLN A 70 -10.73 -21.40 -11.93
C GLN A 70 -10.08 -20.15 -12.55
N TYR A 71 -10.82 -19.05 -12.70
CA TYR A 71 -10.31 -17.82 -13.32
C TYR A 71 -9.96 -16.74 -12.32
N LEU A 72 -10.12 -16.99 -11.01
CA LEU A 72 -9.86 -15.99 -9.99
C LEU A 72 -8.36 -15.77 -9.87
N ARG A 73 -7.91 -14.57 -10.29
CA ARG A 73 -6.50 -14.16 -10.27
C ARG A 73 -6.21 -13.09 -9.23
N THR A 74 -7.22 -12.30 -8.86
CA THR A 74 -7.03 -11.13 -8.00
C THR A 74 -7.95 -11.16 -6.79
N ILE A 75 -7.36 -10.98 -5.62
CA ILE A 75 -8.09 -10.75 -4.36
C ILE A 75 -7.74 -9.35 -3.84
N ILE A 76 -8.77 -8.60 -3.45
CA ILE A 76 -8.64 -7.35 -2.72
C ILE A 76 -9.29 -7.52 -1.36
N ILE A 77 -8.57 -7.21 -0.30
CA ILE A 77 -9.05 -7.20 1.08
C ILE A 77 -9.10 -5.76 1.55
N ARG A 78 -10.25 -5.34 2.07
CA ARG A 78 -10.48 -3.99 2.63
C ARG A 78 -10.98 -4.09 4.06
N GLY A 79 -10.51 -3.19 4.91
CA GLY A 79 -11.00 -3.08 6.28
C GLY A 79 -10.83 -4.36 7.09
N LEU A 80 -9.72 -5.09 6.90
CA LEU A 80 -9.41 -6.25 7.74
C LEU A 80 -9.06 -5.78 9.14
N ARG A 81 -10.04 -5.75 10.06
CA ARG A 81 -9.87 -5.19 11.40
C ARG A 81 -9.47 -6.24 12.42
N GLN A 82 -8.59 -5.87 13.34
CA GLN A 82 -8.28 -6.69 14.50
C GLN A 82 -9.54 -6.92 15.33
N VAL A 83 -9.91 -8.18 15.56
CA VAL A 83 -10.91 -8.52 16.57
C VAL A 83 -10.23 -8.32 17.93
N ASN A 84 -10.57 -7.21 18.59
CA ASN A 84 -10.16 -6.97 19.98
C ASN A 84 -10.82 -8.01 20.88
N HIS A 85 -10.21 -9.18 21.01
CA HIS A 85 -10.41 -9.99 22.20
C HIS A 85 -9.69 -9.25 23.34
N THR A 86 -10.50 -8.52 24.11
CA THR A 86 -10.15 -8.03 25.43
C THR A 86 -9.43 -9.13 26.20
N ASN A 87 -8.18 -8.85 26.58
CA ASN A 87 -7.25 -9.72 27.31
C ASN A 87 -6.54 -10.79 26.48
N LEU A 88 -5.48 -10.41 25.75
CA LEU A 88 -4.14 -11.05 25.70
C LEU A 88 -3.35 -10.44 24.53
N ILE A 89 -2.16 -9.92 24.85
CA ILE A 89 -1.28 -9.10 24.00
C ILE A 89 -0.55 -9.94 22.89
N THR A 90 -1.06 -11.11 22.49
CA THR A 90 -0.21 -12.07 21.74
C THR A 90 -0.73 -12.66 20.44
N HIS A 91 -1.95 -12.37 19.96
CA HIS A 91 -2.49 -13.01 18.74
C HIS A 91 -2.85 -12.07 17.58
N SER A 92 -2.34 -10.83 17.58
CA SER A 92 -2.81 -9.77 16.68
C SER A 92 -2.20 -9.73 15.26
N SER A 93 -1.17 -10.54 14.97
CA SER A 93 -0.38 -10.43 13.73
C SER A 93 -0.38 -11.67 12.84
N GLU A 94 -1.12 -12.72 13.22
CA GLU A 94 -1.16 -14.01 12.49
C GLU A 94 -2.20 -14.02 11.37
N ASP A 95 -3.15 -13.07 11.37
CA ASP A 95 -4.30 -13.11 10.48
C ASP A 95 -3.94 -12.95 9.00
N GLN A 96 -3.13 -11.95 8.65
CA GLN A 96 -2.64 -11.82 7.26
C GLN A 96 -1.73 -12.99 6.88
N LYS A 97 -0.99 -13.57 7.84
CA LYS A 97 -0.14 -14.74 7.60
C LYS A 97 -0.99 -15.93 7.21
N HIS A 98 -2.06 -16.18 7.97
CA HIS A 98 -3.03 -17.20 7.65
C HIS A 98 -3.73 -16.93 6.32
N LEU A 99 -4.02 -15.67 5.94
CA LEU A 99 -4.54 -15.38 4.59
C LEU A 99 -3.56 -15.82 3.50
N LEU A 100 -2.27 -15.54 3.65
CA LEU A 100 -1.26 -16.02 2.71
C LEU A 100 -1.26 -17.56 2.69
N GLU A 101 -1.13 -18.22 3.83
CA GLU A 101 -1.12 -19.68 3.92
C GLU A 101 -2.36 -20.34 3.29
N ILE A 102 -3.54 -19.73 3.44
CA ILE A 102 -4.79 -20.22 2.86
C ILE A 102 -4.84 -19.97 1.36
N THR A 103 -4.41 -18.79 0.89
CA THR A 103 -4.39 -18.45 -0.54
C THR A 103 -3.34 -19.25 -1.33
N HIS A 104 -2.28 -19.76 -0.69
CA HIS A 104 -1.29 -20.64 -1.31
C HIS A 104 -1.92 -21.87 -1.97
N LYS A 105 -3.02 -22.39 -1.41
CA LYS A 105 -3.73 -23.56 -1.96
C LYS A 105 -4.34 -23.28 -3.33
N ASN A 106 -4.54 -22.01 -3.69
CA ASN A 106 -5.09 -21.62 -4.98
C ASN A 106 -3.98 -21.14 -5.91
N THR A 107 -3.55 -22.03 -6.81
CA THR A 107 -2.47 -21.77 -7.75
C THR A 107 -2.80 -20.73 -8.83
N GLN A 108 -4.06 -20.31 -8.96
CA GLN A 108 -4.47 -19.32 -9.97
C GLN A 108 -4.34 -17.87 -9.49
N ILE A 109 -4.19 -17.66 -8.18
CA ILE A 109 -4.08 -16.31 -7.62
C ILE A 109 -2.70 -15.75 -7.98
N GLU A 110 -2.71 -14.67 -8.75
CA GLU A 110 -1.52 -13.93 -9.19
C GLU A 110 -1.36 -12.63 -8.37
N CYS A 111 -2.46 -12.08 -7.85
CA CYS A 111 -2.49 -10.77 -7.19
C CYS A 111 -3.25 -10.79 -5.86
N ILE A 112 -2.66 -10.25 -4.80
CA ILE A 112 -3.31 -10.04 -3.49
C ILE A 112 -3.08 -8.60 -3.02
N TYR A 113 -4.15 -7.83 -2.85
CA TYR A 113 -4.07 -6.46 -2.37
C TYR A 113 -4.72 -6.31 -1.01
N PHE A 114 -3.93 -5.98 0.01
CA PHE A 114 -4.41 -5.38 1.25
C PHE A 114 -4.44 -3.87 1.05
N GLU A 115 -5.62 -3.29 1.21
CA GLU A 115 -5.82 -1.85 1.08
C GLU A 115 -5.34 -1.11 2.34
N PRO A 116 -5.08 0.21 2.27
CA PRO A 116 -4.40 0.95 3.35
C PRO A 116 -5.12 0.95 4.70
N ASP A 117 -6.39 0.55 4.74
CA ASP A 117 -7.21 0.42 5.94
C ASP A 117 -7.05 -0.94 6.66
N CYS A 118 -6.23 -1.85 6.12
CA CYS A 118 -5.86 -3.11 6.75
C CYS A 118 -4.67 -2.93 7.72
N TYR A 119 -4.68 -3.67 8.83
CA TYR A 119 -3.64 -3.62 9.86
C TYR A 119 -2.29 -4.16 9.36
N SER A 120 -1.19 -3.88 10.08
CA SER A 120 0.11 -4.46 9.72
C SER A 120 0.24 -5.95 10.08
N MET A 121 1.06 -6.64 9.30
CA MET A 121 1.47 -8.01 9.48
C MET A 121 2.85 -8.08 10.14
N LYS A 122 3.00 -9.01 11.09
CA LYS A 122 4.29 -9.42 11.64
C LYS A 122 4.66 -10.79 11.11
N LEU A 123 5.73 -10.87 10.34
CA LEU A 123 6.22 -12.09 9.72
C LEU A 123 7.32 -12.71 10.59
N SER A 124 6.93 -13.53 11.56
CA SER A 124 7.88 -14.42 12.24
C SER A 124 8.20 -15.63 11.34
N ILE A 125 9.43 -15.68 10.83
CA ILE A 125 9.95 -16.88 10.16
C ILE A 125 10.27 -17.91 11.23
N ASN A 126 9.32 -18.81 11.51
CA ASN A 126 9.68 -20.11 12.07
C ASN A 126 10.05 -21.01 10.90
N GLN A 127 11.34 -21.35 10.77
CA GLN A 127 11.92 -22.07 9.62
C GLN A 127 11.24 -23.41 9.30
N ASN A 128 10.43 -23.96 10.20
CA ASN A 128 9.92 -25.31 10.11
C ASN A 128 8.70 -25.50 9.18
N ASN A 129 8.03 -24.44 8.69
CA ASN A 129 6.88 -24.53 7.77
C ASN A 129 6.81 -23.31 6.82
N LEU A 130 7.87 -23.06 6.04
CA LEU A 130 7.85 -21.98 5.05
C LEU A 130 7.02 -22.40 3.83
N ILE A 131 5.83 -21.81 3.71
CA ILE A 131 5.00 -21.89 2.51
C ILE A 131 5.52 -20.87 1.50
N THR A 132 5.88 -21.33 0.31
CA THR A 132 6.33 -20.47 -0.79
C THR A 132 5.22 -20.30 -1.82
N HIS A 133 4.92 -19.07 -2.17
CA HIS A 133 3.93 -18.69 -3.15
C HIS A 133 4.61 -18.39 -4.49
N SER A 134 4.79 -19.43 -5.31
CA SER A 134 5.48 -19.28 -6.60
C SER A 134 4.68 -18.47 -7.63
N ASN A 135 3.36 -18.37 -7.48
CA ASN A 135 2.47 -17.81 -8.51
C ASN A 135 2.09 -16.36 -8.26
N LEU A 136 2.37 -15.83 -7.06
CA LEU A 136 2.09 -14.43 -6.74
C LEU A 136 3.10 -13.52 -7.46
N ILE A 137 2.56 -12.61 -8.26
CA ILE A 137 3.30 -11.67 -9.10
C ILE A 137 3.12 -10.24 -8.58
N GLU A 138 1.96 -9.92 -8.00
CA GLU A 138 1.66 -8.59 -7.48
C GLU A 138 1.05 -8.64 -6.07
N MET A 139 1.52 -7.76 -5.17
CA MET A 139 1.04 -7.69 -3.80
C MET A 139 1.03 -6.26 -3.26
N SER A 140 -0.01 -5.91 -2.50
CA SER A 140 -0.03 -4.76 -1.59
C SER A 140 -0.20 -5.27 -0.17
N ILE A 141 0.65 -4.87 0.77
CA ILE A 141 0.62 -5.36 2.16
C ILE A 141 1.10 -4.30 3.16
N SER A 142 0.56 -4.35 4.39
CA SER A 142 1.06 -3.56 5.51
C SER A 142 1.95 -4.45 6.39
N LEU A 143 3.17 -4.01 6.72
CA LEU A 143 4.13 -4.74 7.54
C LEU A 143 4.46 -3.93 8.80
N SER A 144 4.65 -4.62 9.92
CA SER A 144 4.97 -3.95 11.19
C SER A 144 6.39 -3.39 11.17
N THR A 145 7.34 -4.12 10.60
CA THR A 145 8.75 -3.69 10.54
C THR A 145 9.41 -3.97 9.20
N SER A 146 10.49 -3.25 8.90
CA SER A 146 11.35 -3.52 7.72
C SER A 146 11.97 -4.93 7.70
N ASN A 147 12.13 -5.60 8.85
CA ASN A 147 12.62 -6.98 8.89
C ASN A 147 11.61 -7.97 8.29
N ASP A 148 10.32 -7.64 8.31
CA ASP A 148 9.27 -8.49 7.74
C ASP A 148 9.38 -8.55 6.21
N LEU A 149 10.00 -7.55 5.56
CA LEU A 149 10.31 -7.60 4.12
C LEU A 149 11.23 -8.77 3.76
N ILE A 150 12.20 -9.08 4.63
CA ILE A 150 13.13 -10.19 4.40
C ILE A 150 12.37 -11.51 4.41
N SER A 151 11.47 -11.67 5.39
CA SER A 151 10.56 -12.81 5.47
C SER A 151 9.70 -12.93 4.22
N LEU A 152 9.20 -11.79 3.73
CA LEU A 152 8.35 -11.74 2.56
C LEU A 152 9.09 -12.18 1.29
N ALA A 153 10.37 -11.81 1.12
CA ALA A 153 11.20 -12.26 0.00
C ALA A 153 11.34 -13.79 -0.08
N ILE A 154 11.29 -14.48 1.07
CA ILE A 154 11.32 -15.95 1.11
C ILE A 154 9.93 -16.53 0.76
N ILE A 155 8.86 -15.90 1.26
CA ILE A 155 7.48 -16.38 1.07
C ILE A 155 7.00 -16.17 -0.37
N ILE A 156 7.31 -15.03 -1.00
CA ILE A 156 6.89 -14.67 -2.37
C ILE A 156 8.11 -14.35 -3.26
N PRO A 157 8.97 -15.33 -3.56
CA PRO A 157 10.24 -15.08 -4.23
C PRO A 157 10.09 -14.53 -5.67
N ASN A 158 8.97 -14.85 -6.34
CA ASN A 158 8.71 -14.48 -7.73
C ASN A 158 7.94 -13.17 -7.90
N ILE A 159 7.72 -12.42 -6.82
CA ILE A 159 7.00 -11.16 -6.85
C ILE A 159 7.67 -10.17 -7.81
N ARG A 160 6.88 -9.55 -8.69
CA ARG A 160 7.36 -8.54 -9.64
C ARG A 160 6.95 -7.13 -9.26
N ARG A 161 5.81 -7.00 -8.56
CA ARG A 161 5.26 -5.74 -8.12
C ARG A 161 4.87 -5.84 -6.65
N LEU A 162 5.48 -4.98 -5.82
CA LEU A 162 5.25 -5.01 -4.39
C LEU A 162 5.00 -3.59 -3.89
N HIS A 163 3.83 -3.38 -3.30
CA HIS A 163 3.48 -2.20 -2.53
C HIS A 163 3.48 -2.55 -1.05
N VAL A 164 4.24 -1.81 -0.25
CA VAL A 164 4.37 -2.06 1.18
C VAL A 164 4.12 -0.79 1.96
N VAL A 165 3.21 -0.87 2.92
CA VAL A 165 3.13 0.11 4.00
C VAL A 165 3.96 -0.43 5.16
N ILE A 166 4.94 0.29 5.66
CA ILE A 166 5.73 -0.13 6.83
C ILE A 166 5.46 0.81 7.98
N GLU A 167 5.00 0.27 9.10
CA GLU A 167 4.82 1.03 10.33
C GLU A 167 6.19 1.48 10.85
N GLU A 168 7.09 0.56 11.20
CA GLU A 168 8.40 0.88 11.77
C GLU A 168 9.58 0.57 10.84
N LEU A 169 10.22 1.63 10.32
CA LEU A 169 11.36 1.51 9.41
C LEU A 169 12.68 1.36 10.18
N LEU A 170 13.11 0.13 10.44
CA LEU A 170 14.37 -0.16 11.14
C LEU A 170 15.51 -0.48 10.14
N PRO A 171 16.79 -0.24 10.49
CA PRO A 171 17.91 -0.69 9.67
C PRO A 171 17.94 -2.22 9.55
N ILE A 172 18.09 -2.72 8.33
CA ILE A 172 18.23 -4.16 8.07
C ILE A 172 19.68 -4.58 8.28
N ASN A 173 19.94 -5.32 9.38
CA ASN A 173 21.30 -5.74 9.80
C ASN A 173 21.58 -7.24 9.59
N LYS A 174 20.74 -7.95 8.82
CA LYS A 174 20.81 -9.42 8.66
C LYS A 174 21.25 -9.81 7.25
N ASP A 175 21.61 -11.09 7.08
CA ASP A 175 21.83 -11.70 5.77
C ASP A 175 20.62 -11.43 4.86
N ILE A 176 20.89 -10.69 3.79
CA ILE A 176 19.88 -10.15 2.89
C ILE A 176 19.52 -11.24 1.89
N ILE A 177 18.26 -11.70 1.91
CA ILE A 177 17.68 -12.48 0.82
C ILE A 177 16.94 -11.49 -0.08
N PRO A 178 17.48 -11.12 -1.26
CA PRO A 178 16.88 -10.11 -2.10
C PRO A 178 15.69 -10.66 -2.87
N PHE A 179 14.75 -9.78 -3.21
CA PHE A 179 13.72 -10.04 -4.20
C PHE A 179 14.34 -10.08 -5.60
N GLN A 180 14.46 -11.27 -6.18
CA GLN A 180 15.15 -11.45 -7.45
C GLN A 180 14.32 -10.95 -8.64
N CYS A 181 12.99 -11.07 -8.58
CA CYS A 181 12.08 -10.72 -9.67
C CYS A 181 11.42 -9.35 -9.55
N LEU A 182 11.68 -8.62 -8.46
CA LEU A 182 10.96 -7.39 -8.13
C LEU A 182 11.42 -6.22 -9.02
N THR A 183 10.54 -5.83 -9.94
CA THR A 183 10.80 -4.73 -10.89
C THR A 183 10.09 -3.45 -10.49
N HIS A 184 8.97 -3.53 -9.76
CA HIS A 184 8.23 -2.35 -9.28
C HIS A 184 8.08 -2.44 -7.77
N PHE A 185 8.61 -1.45 -7.06
CA PHE A 185 8.53 -1.39 -5.61
C PHE A 185 7.94 -0.05 -5.18
N SER A 186 6.95 -0.10 -4.30
CA SER A 186 6.36 1.08 -3.66
C SER A 186 6.42 0.91 -2.15
N LEU A 187 6.95 1.91 -1.46
CA LEU A 187 7.09 1.92 -0.01
C LEU A 187 6.43 3.18 0.57
N ASP A 188 5.44 2.98 1.43
CA ASP A 188 4.80 4.02 2.22
C ASP A 188 5.22 3.83 3.70
N ALA A 189 6.03 4.74 4.23
CA ALA A 189 6.54 4.73 5.60
C ALA A 189 6.28 6.08 6.26
N ILE A 190 5.04 6.30 6.67
CA ILE A 190 4.50 7.63 6.98
C ILE A 190 4.39 7.86 8.50
N ASP A 191 4.21 6.80 9.29
CA ASP A 191 3.98 6.93 10.73
C ASP A 191 5.25 7.20 11.55
N PHE A 192 6.44 6.96 10.96
CA PHE A 192 7.73 7.12 11.62
C PHE A 192 8.74 7.91 10.78
N TYR A 193 9.74 8.45 11.46
CA TYR A 193 10.80 9.22 10.81
C TYR A 193 11.84 8.29 10.18
N SER A 194 11.75 8.16 8.86
CA SER A 194 12.72 7.47 8.02
C SER A 194 14.04 8.24 7.92
N THR A 195 15.15 7.53 7.79
CA THR A 195 16.48 8.08 7.46
C THR A 195 16.95 7.55 6.11
N LEU A 196 17.92 8.24 5.49
CA LEU A 196 18.53 7.75 4.25
C LEU A 196 19.16 6.36 4.42
N ASP A 197 19.71 6.07 5.61
CA ASP A 197 20.33 4.77 5.92
C ASP A 197 19.28 3.65 5.98
N ASN A 198 18.08 3.93 6.48
CA ASN A 198 16.98 2.95 6.43
C ASN A 198 16.60 2.64 4.97
N ILE A 199 16.42 3.66 4.14
CA ILE A 199 16.07 3.49 2.72
C ILE A 199 17.18 2.73 1.99
N SER A 200 18.45 3.07 2.25
CA SER A 200 19.61 2.36 1.73
C SER A 200 19.61 0.88 2.09
N SER A 201 19.20 0.52 3.31
CA SER A 201 19.13 -0.89 3.73
C SER A 201 18.00 -1.66 3.02
N ILE A 202 16.87 -1.00 2.71
CA ILE A 202 15.74 -1.61 2.00
C ILE A 202 16.05 -1.81 0.53
N LEU A 203 16.68 -0.82 -0.12
CA LEU A 203 17.01 -0.91 -1.54
C LEU A 203 17.99 -2.05 -1.87
N ARG A 204 18.80 -2.48 -0.90
CA ARG A 204 19.64 -3.70 -1.03
C ARG A 204 18.81 -4.98 -1.20
N LEU A 205 17.55 -5.01 -0.75
CA LEU A 205 16.64 -6.13 -1.00
C LEU A 205 16.06 -6.12 -2.42
N THR A 206 16.21 -5.04 -3.19
CA THR A 206 15.51 -4.84 -4.47
C THR A 206 16.48 -4.60 -5.63
N PRO A 207 17.39 -5.55 -5.93
CA PRO A 207 18.49 -5.34 -6.88
C PRO A 207 18.05 -5.25 -8.36
N THR A 208 16.81 -5.62 -8.70
CA THR A 208 16.28 -5.66 -10.06
C THR A 208 15.20 -4.60 -10.31
N ILE A 209 15.09 -3.62 -9.41
CA ILE A 209 14.07 -2.58 -9.48
C ILE A 209 14.25 -1.68 -10.72
N GLN A 210 13.14 -1.46 -11.43
CA GLN A 210 13.03 -0.56 -12.57
C GLN A 210 12.14 0.64 -12.23
N GLN A 211 11.14 0.44 -11.37
CA GLN A 211 10.23 1.47 -10.92
C GLN A 211 10.20 1.54 -9.40
N LEU A 212 10.51 2.71 -8.85
CA LEU A 212 10.54 2.97 -7.42
C LEU A 212 9.54 4.06 -7.05
N SER A 213 8.71 3.80 -6.05
CA SER A 213 7.82 4.77 -5.43
C SER A 213 8.09 4.83 -3.93
N LEU A 214 8.37 6.02 -3.39
CA LEU A 214 8.63 6.22 -1.95
C LEU A 214 7.71 7.31 -1.41
N THR A 215 6.96 7.02 -0.36
CA THR A 215 6.21 8.01 0.43
C THR A 215 6.67 7.95 1.87
N LEU A 216 7.38 8.97 2.35
CA LEU A 216 8.10 8.91 3.62
C LEU A 216 7.68 10.05 4.55
N THR A 217 7.87 9.84 5.85
CA THR A 217 8.00 10.92 6.84
C THR A 217 9.43 10.94 7.35
N THR A 218 10.04 12.11 7.53
CA THR A 218 11.47 12.19 7.89
C THR A 218 11.85 13.44 8.70
N ARG A 219 12.96 13.35 9.44
CA ARG A 219 13.74 14.47 9.98
C ARG A 219 15.17 14.51 9.43
N ASP A 220 15.50 13.57 8.55
CA ASP A 220 16.79 13.47 7.90
C ASP A 220 16.82 14.38 6.68
N GLU A 221 17.56 15.47 6.79
CA GLU A 221 17.71 16.46 5.74
C GLU A 221 18.28 15.84 4.44
N ARG A 222 19.02 14.73 4.51
CA ARG A 222 19.52 14.07 3.30
C ARG A 222 18.39 13.57 2.39
N LEU A 223 17.22 13.26 2.95
CA LEU A 223 16.06 12.78 2.18
C LEU A 223 15.29 13.89 1.46
N ILE A 224 15.52 15.16 1.77
CA ILE A 224 14.86 16.27 1.04
C ILE A 224 15.65 16.74 -0.19
N TYR A 225 16.94 16.41 -0.29
CA TYR A 225 17.77 16.72 -1.45
C TYR A 225 17.91 15.52 -2.40
N GLY A 226 17.38 15.65 -3.61
CA GLY A 226 17.30 14.57 -4.60
C GLY A 226 18.66 13.94 -4.93
N GLN A 227 19.74 14.74 -4.92
CA GLN A 227 21.10 14.28 -5.21
C GLN A 227 21.55 13.10 -4.33
N HIS A 228 21.14 13.05 -3.06
CA HIS A 228 21.50 11.96 -2.16
C HIS A 228 20.76 10.68 -2.51
N LEU A 229 19.49 10.78 -2.89
CA LEU A 229 18.69 9.67 -3.41
C LEU A 229 19.26 9.18 -4.74
N PHE A 230 19.61 10.07 -5.68
CA PHE A 230 20.22 9.67 -6.95
C PHE A 230 21.57 8.98 -6.76
N THR A 231 22.40 9.48 -5.83
CA THR A 231 23.67 8.84 -5.48
C THR A 231 23.43 7.45 -4.88
N LEU A 232 22.44 7.32 -4.00
CA LEU A 232 22.07 6.03 -3.41
C LEU A 232 21.61 5.04 -4.48
N LEU A 233 20.68 5.44 -5.34
CA LEU A 233 20.12 4.59 -6.40
C LEU A 233 21.18 4.18 -7.41
N SER A 234 22.04 5.11 -7.83
CA SER A 234 23.15 4.78 -8.74
C SER A 234 24.11 3.78 -8.08
N SER A 235 24.61 4.07 -6.88
CA SER A 235 25.59 3.22 -6.18
C SER A 235 25.11 1.78 -5.91
N GLN A 236 23.82 1.58 -5.69
CA GLN A 236 23.27 0.25 -5.38
C GLN A 236 22.83 -0.55 -6.61
N LEU A 237 22.60 0.11 -7.75
CA LEU A 237 22.09 -0.53 -8.96
C LEU A 237 23.15 -0.72 -10.05
N PHE A 238 24.34 -0.12 -9.92
CA PHE A 238 25.43 -0.22 -10.91
C PHE A 238 25.99 -1.63 -11.16
N ASN A 239 25.60 -2.65 -10.40
CA ASN A 239 26.06 -4.02 -10.64
C ASN A 239 25.22 -4.80 -11.67
N ASN A 240 24.06 -4.29 -12.05
CA ASN A 240 23.20 -4.87 -13.07
C ASN A 240 22.82 -3.74 -14.03
N ASP A 241 22.81 -3.94 -15.35
CA ASP A 241 22.46 -2.91 -16.37
C ASP A 241 21.01 -2.36 -16.27
N ASN A 242 20.37 -2.45 -15.10
CA ASN A 242 19.03 -2.00 -14.78
C ASN A 242 19.05 -0.53 -14.33
N LEU A 243 18.88 0.39 -15.28
CA LEU A 243 18.57 1.77 -14.97
C LEU A 243 17.13 1.87 -14.42
N ILE A 244 16.92 2.63 -13.34
CA ILE A 244 15.57 3.00 -12.89
C ILE A 244 14.92 3.82 -14.00
N GLU A 245 13.83 3.30 -14.55
CA GLU A 245 13.03 3.94 -15.58
C GLU A 245 12.13 5.04 -15.00
N SER A 246 11.67 4.86 -13.76
CA SER A 246 10.75 5.78 -13.10
C SER A 246 10.99 5.86 -11.60
N LEU A 247 11.22 7.08 -11.11
CA LEU A 247 11.23 7.40 -9.69
C LEU A 247 10.04 8.30 -9.33
N LYS A 248 9.27 7.83 -8.36
CA LYS A 248 8.12 8.49 -7.75
C LYS A 248 8.47 8.73 -6.29
N TYR A 249 8.35 9.96 -5.81
CA TYR A 249 8.82 10.30 -4.47
C TYR A 249 7.90 11.30 -3.80
N ALA A 250 7.63 11.11 -2.51
CA ALA A 250 6.96 12.05 -1.64
C ALA A 250 7.58 11.94 -0.24
N THR A 251 7.83 13.07 0.41
CA THR A 251 8.35 13.10 1.78
C THR A 251 7.74 14.22 2.60
N TYR A 252 7.38 13.91 3.84
CA TYR A 252 7.00 14.86 4.87
C TYR A 252 8.19 15.12 5.80
N PHE A 253 8.89 16.22 5.55
CA PHE A 253 10.01 16.64 6.37
C PHE A 253 9.52 17.47 7.56
N SER A 254 9.74 16.95 8.77
CA SER A 254 9.45 17.60 10.03
C SER A 254 10.70 18.26 10.57
N THR A 255 10.63 19.56 10.84
CA THR A 255 11.77 20.34 11.34
C THR A 255 11.34 21.41 12.33
N SER A 256 12.30 22.12 12.92
CA SER A 256 12.04 23.27 13.80
C SER A 256 11.46 24.45 13.02
N VAL A 257 10.85 25.40 13.72
CA VAL A 257 10.27 26.61 13.09
C VAL A 257 11.36 27.49 12.44
N ASP A 258 12.56 27.47 13.01
CA ASP A 258 13.70 28.29 12.60
C ASP A 258 14.53 27.69 11.45
N TYR A 259 14.17 26.49 10.97
CA TYR A 259 14.89 25.85 9.86
C TYR A 259 14.77 26.70 8.58
N HIS A 260 15.93 27.01 7.99
CA HIS A 260 16.01 27.76 6.74
C HIS A 260 15.83 26.82 5.55
N PHE A 261 14.60 26.76 5.03
CA PHE A 261 14.30 26.04 3.79
C PHE A 261 14.74 26.87 2.58
N ASP A 262 15.68 26.34 1.77
CA ASP A 262 16.09 26.93 0.49
C ASP A 262 15.46 26.17 -0.69
N PRO A 263 14.36 26.68 -1.28
CA PRO A 263 13.71 26.03 -2.40
C PRO A 263 14.61 25.88 -3.63
N LYS A 264 15.55 26.81 -3.87
CA LYS A 264 16.36 26.80 -5.10
C LYS A 264 17.32 25.63 -5.07
N ASN A 265 18.02 25.44 -3.95
CA ASN A 265 18.94 24.31 -3.79
C ASN A 265 18.22 22.97 -3.86
N ILE A 266 17.03 22.88 -3.25
CA ILE A 266 16.22 21.66 -3.30
C ILE A 266 15.78 21.39 -4.74
N LEU A 267 15.16 22.35 -5.43
CA LEU A 267 14.75 22.17 -6.83
C LEU A 267 15.93 21.77 -7.74
N GLN A 268 17.10 22.38 -7.55
CA GLN A 268 18.31 22.02 -8.30
C GLN A 268 18.78 20.59 -7.99
N SER A 269 18.73 20.17 -6.73
CA SER A 269 19.13 18.82 -6.31
C SER A 269 18.25 17.71 -6.88
N TRP A 270 17.03 18.04 -7.32
CA TRP A 270 16.07 17.09 -7.90
C TRP A 270 16.13 16.99 -9.43
N ASN A 271 16.89 17.86 -10.11
CA ASN A 271 17.10 17.81 -11.57
C ASN A 271 17.66 16.43 -11.98
N PRO A 272 17.05 15.70 -12.95
CA PRO A 272 16.04 16.13 -13.94
C PRO A 272 14.57 15.95 -13.57
N ILE A 273 14.26 15.48 -12.37
CA ILE A 273 12.89 15.18 -11.94
C ILE A 273 12.19 16.45 -11.47
N SER A 274 11.01 16.70 -12.03
CA SER A 274 10.14 17.79 -11.57
C SER A 274 9.48 17.45 -10.25
N ILE A 275 9.65 18.33 -9.26
CA ILE A 275 9.03 18.22 -7.94
C ILE A 275 8.18 19.45 -7.61
N ALA A 276 7.28 19.24 -6.67
CA ALA A 276 6.53 20.27 -5.97
C ALA A 276 6.86 20.23 -4.49
N TYR A 277 6.68 21.37 -3.83
CA TYR A 277 6.77 21.42 -2.38
C TYR A 277 5.71 22.34 -1.78
N THR A 278 5.29 22.03 -0.56
CA THR A 278 4.39 22.84 0.24
C THR A 278 4.93 22.94 1.65
N ILE A 279 4.90 24.15 2.21
CA ILE A 279 5.41 24.43 3.56
C ILE A 279 4.22 24.80 4.45
N ASN A 280 4.09 24.11 5.57
CA ASN A 280 3.25 24.51 6.68
C ASN A 280 4.12 24.84 7.88
N LYS A 281 3.83 25.96 8.55
CA LYS A 281 4.49 26.35 9.78
C LYS A 281 3.43 26.44 10.87
N ASP A 282 3.57 25.59 11.88
CA ASP A 282 2.83 25.70 13.13
C ASP A 282 3.74 26.34 14.20
N GLU A 283 3.19 26.74 15.34
CA GLU A 283 3.89 27.45 16.42
C GLU A 283 5.12 26.70 16.95
N LYS A 284 5.13 25.36 16.83
CA LYS A 284 6.18 24.49 17.39
C LYS A 284 7.02 23.76 16.35
N LYS A 285 6.51 23.59 15.13
CA LYS A 285 7.14 22.75 14.09
C LYS A 285 6.83 23.29 12.70
N SER A 286 7.78 23.12 11.80
CA SER A 286 7.54 23.26 10.36
C SER A 286 7.40 21.87 9.73
N TYR A 287 6.40 21.72 8.88
CA TYR A 287 6.22 20.55 8.01
C TYR A 287 6.39 20.97 6.57
N ILE A 288 7.26 20.28 5.86
CA ILE A 288 7.51 20.52 4.45
C ILE A 288 7.18 19.23 3.70
N LEU A 289 6.17 19.29 2.85
CA LEU A 289 5.87 18.22 1.90
C LEU A 289 6.66 18.49 0.62
N ILE A 290 7.46 17.53 0.16
CA ILE A 290 8.11 17.55 -1.16
C ILE A 290 7.66 16.30 -1.91
N HIS A 291 7.26 16.42 -3.17
CA HIS A 291 6.92 15.24 -3.97
C HIS A 291 7.15 15.45 -5.47
N THR A 292 7.33 14.36 -6.21
CA THR A 292 7.41 14.33 -7.67
C THR A 292 6.07 14.67 -8.31
N LEU A 293 6.11 15.08 -9.57
CA LEU A 293 4.91 15.37 -10.38
C LEU A 293 4.74 14.30 -11.48
N PRO A 294 3.58 13.63 -11.57
CA PRO A 294 2.41 13.71 -10.68
C PRO A 294 2.67 13.04 -9.32
N TYR A 295 1.75 13.26 -8.35
CA TYR A 295 1.87 12.68 -7.02
C TYR A 295 1.93 11.14 -7.08
N PRO A 296 2.83 10.50 -6.30
CA PRO A 296 3.23 9.12 -6.55
C PRO A 296 2.25 8.05 -6.06
N SER A 297 1.52 8.30 -4.97
CA SER A 297 0.69 7.30 -4.28
C SER A 297 -0.81 7.50 -4.55
N ILE A 298 -1.60 6.44 -4.36
CA ILE A 298 -3.07 6.50 -4.30
C ILE A 298 -3.57 7.01 -2.94
N LEU A 299 -2.70 7.00 -1.92
CA LEU A 299 -2.96 7.53 -0.59
C LEU A 299 -2.27 8.88 -0.43
N LEU A 300 -3.06 9.90 -0.12
CA LEU A 300 -2.57 11.18 0.35
C LEU A 300 -2.69 11.23 1.86
N ASN A 301 -1.57 11.07 2.57
CA ASN A 301 -1.55 11.16 4.03
C ASN A 301 -0.91 12.49 4.46
N LEU A 302 -1.70 13.39 5.02
CA LEU A 302 -1.30 14.73 5.43
C LEU A 302 -1.18 14.81 6.95
N HIS A 303 0.06 14.85 7.45
CA HIS A 303 0.35 15.08 8.87
C HIS A 303 0.01 16.48 9.35
N SER A 304 -0.23 17.43 8.45
CA SER A 304 -0.76 18.74 8.81
C SER A 304 -1.58 19.27 7.66
N ILE A 305 -2.61 20.05 7.97
CA ILE A 305 -3.37 20.76 6.95
C ILE A 305 -2.42 21.79 6.34
N LEU A 306 -2.24 21.75 5.03
CA LEU A 306 -1.46 22.73 4.26
C LEU A 306 -2.43 23.82 3.77
N PRO A 307 -2.81 24.82 4.59
CA PRO A 307 -4.12 25.45 4.48
C PRO A 307 -4.24 26.42 3.30
N ASN A 308 -3.11 26.87 2.73
CA ASN A 308 -3.11 28.02 1.81
C ASN A 308 -2.32 27.83 0.51
N LYS A 309 -1.77 26.64 0.22
CA LYS A 309 -0.92 26.42 -0.97
C LYS A 309 -1.10 25.06 -1.65
N PHE A 310 -1.92 24.17 -1.10
CA PHE A 310 -2.33 22.97 -1.81
C PHE A 310 -3.09 23.43 -3.07
N GLY A 311 -2.51 23.22 -4.25
CA GLY A 311 -3.18 23.52 -5.54
C GLY A 311 -2.96 24.88 -6.19
N ILE A 312 -2.56 25.96 -5.50
CA ILE A 312 -2.48 27.31 -6.13
C ILE A 312 -1.48 27.35 -7.30
N ASN A 313 -0.43 26.52 -7.28
CA ASN A 313 0.60 26.47 -8.33
C ASN A 313 0.74 25.11 -9.02
N LEU A 314 -0.04 24.10 -8.64
CA LEU A 314 0.22 22.71 -9.04
C LEU A 314 -0.71 22.17 -10.13
N GLY A 315 -1.79 22.89 -10.45
CA GLY A 315 -2.75 22.47 -11.47
C GLY A 315 -3.55 21.23 -11.06
N ASP A 316 -4.74 21.06 -11.66
CA ASP A 316 -5.71 20.05 -11.25
C ASP A 316 -5.25 18.60 -11.50
N GLN A 317 -4.14 18.38 -12.21
CA GLN A 317 -3.72 17.04 -12.62
C GLN A 317 -2.85 16.30 -11.62
N VAL A 318 -2.30 16.99 -10.62
CA VAL A 318 -1.25 16.44 -9.74
C VAL A 318 -1.77 15.36 -8.80
N TYR A 319 -3.00 15.52 -8.30
CA TYR A 319 -3.61 14.61 -7.32
C TYR A 319 -4.78 13.79 -7.91
N ASN A 320 -4.85 13.67 -9.24
CA ASN A 320 -5.91 12.92 -9.93
C ASN A 320 -6.00 11.44 -9.54
N ASN A 321 -4.90 10.85 -9.07
CA ASN A 321 -4.84 9.43 -8.76
C ASN A 321 -5.15 9.09 -7.30
N ILE A 322 -5.33 10.10 -6.44
CA ILE A 322 -5.61 9.90 -5.01
C ILE A 322 -6.99 9.28 -4.83
N GLN A 323 -7.04 8.11 -4.22
CA GLN A 323 -8.26 7.37 -3.86
C GLN A 323 -8.52 7.40 -2.35
N TYR A 324 -7.45 7.55 -1.55
CA TYR A 324 -7.51 7.55 -0.10
C TYR A 324 -6.92 8.85 0.43
N LEU A 325 -7.60 9.46 1.39
CA LEU A 325 -7.17 10.69 2.05
C LEU A 325 -7.14 10.47 3.57
N CYS A 326 -5.96 10.59 4.16
CA CYS A 326 -5.77 10.61 5.60
C CYS A 326 -5.27 12.01 6.00
N ILE A 327 -5.92 12.64 6.98
CA ILE A 327 -5.49 13.94 7.51
C ILE A 327 -5.40 13.82 9.02
N CYS A 328 -4.19 13.76 9.57
CA CYS A 328 -3.99 13.48 11.00
C CYS A 328 -4.36 14.66 11.91
N HIS A 329 -4.26 15.90 11.42
CA HIS A 329 -4.40 17.11 12.22
C HIS A 329 -5.41 18.10 11.63
N ALA A 330 -6.51 17.60 11.05
CA ALA A 330 -7.61 18.44 10.61
C ALA A 330 -8.26 19.15 11.81
N LYS A 331 -8.29 20.49 11.83
CA LYS A 331 -8.96 21.26 12.90
C LYS A 331 -10.42 21.54 12.55
N THR A 332 -10.75 21.62 11.26
CA THR A 332 -12.08 21.91 10.73
C THR A 332 -12.42 21.07 9.51
N LEU A 333 -13.71 20.89 9.23
CA LEU A 333 -14.18 20.23 8.00
C LEU A 333 -13.85 21.03 6.73
N LEU A 334 -13.84 22.37 6.82
CA LEU A 334 -13.54 23.25 5.70
C LEU A 334 -12.14 22.97 5.14
N GLU A 335 -11.16 22.81 6.04
CA GLU A 335 -9.79 22.47 5.68
C GLU A 335 -9.70 21.13 4.93
N THR A 336 -10.44 20.11 5.37
CA THR A 336 -10.53 18.82 4.67
C THR A 336 -11.11 18.98 3.25
N PHE A 337 -12.18 19.78 3.09
CA PHE A 337 -12.79 20.01 1.77
C PHE A 337 -11.84 20.71 0.79
N THR A 338 -10.99 21.63 1.25
CA THR A 338 -9.99 22.28 0.39
C THR A 338 -8.93 21.32 -0.15
N ILE A 339 -8.70 20.18 0.50
CA ILE A 339 -7.80 19.13 -0.01
C ILE A 339 -8.57 18.23 -0.97
N ILE A 340 -9.78 17.79 -0.58
CA ILE A 340 -10.66 16.95 -1.41
C ILE A 340 -10.90 17.60 -2.78
N GLN A 341 -10.98 18.93 -2.86
CA GLN A 341 -11.22 19.63 -4.12
C GLN A 341 -10.18 19.34 -5.21
N HIS A 342 -8.96 18.93 -4.82
CA HIS A 342 -7.88 18.59 -5.72
C HIS A 342 -7.77 17.07 -6.00
N CYS A 343 -8.48 16.24 -5.25
CA CYS A 343 -8.45 14.78 -5.35
C CYS A 343 -9.65 14.26 -6.17
N ARG A 344 -9.60 14.37 -7.50
CA ARG A 344 -10.74 14.06 -8.39
C ARG A 344 -11.41 12.71 -8.12
N LYS A 345 -10.66 11.63 -7.96
CA LYS A 345 -11.25 10.30 -7.69
C LYS A 345 -12.01 10.22 -6.36
N ILE A 346 -11.63 11.01 -5.36
CA ILE A 346 -12.39 11.09 -4.09
C ILE A 346 -13.69 11.87 -4.31
N GLN A 347 -13.67 12.90 -5.16
CA GLN A 347 -14.88 13.65 -5.52
C GLN A 347 -15.88 12.75 -6.25
N ASP A 348 -15.39 11.91 -7.17
CA ASP A 348 -16.22 10.97 -7.93
C ASP A 348 -16.91 9.91 -7.04
N LEU A 349 -16.37 9.62 -5.84
CA LEU A 349 -16.97 8.71 -4.87
C LEU A 349 -18.11 9.34 -4.04
N ASN A 350 -18.26 10.67 -4.07
CA ASN A 350 -19.29 11.43 -3.33
C ASN A 350 -20.56 11.72 -4.17
N ILE A 351 -20.75 11.03 -5.29
CA ILE A 351 -21.96 11.04 -6.14
C ILE A 351 -22.60 9.66 -6.07
#